data_AF-V9FX64-F1
#
_entry.id   AF-V9FX64-F1
#
_cell.length_a   1.000
_cell.length_b   1.000
_cell.length_c   1.000
_cell.angle_alpha   90.00
_cell.angle_beta   90.00
_cell.angle_gamma   90.00
#
_symmetry.space_group_name_H-M   'P 1'
#
loop_
_entity.id
_entity.type
_entity.pdbx_description
1 polymer ?
#
loop_
_entity_poly.entity_id
_entity_poly.type
_entity_poly.pdbx_seq_one_letter_code
_entity_poly.pdbx_strand_id
1 'polypeptide(L)'
;MGGEDKVRAGEILGPALKEVATTGWHERESPDVEEFLHTPYTPVSDDDEYPDLLKAQHGPTEAALKRGGSPIALFFLFMPVSMWQHISECSNFYMHEQLDKRVDEYFQKKEALERRARAAGKVVTPTKKTKTAVMYGKIFCR
;
A
#
# COMPACT_ATOMS: atom_id res chain seq x y z
N MET A 1 30.41 9.54 6.84
CA MET A 1 29.27 9.41 7.76
C MET A 1 28.02 9.87 7.05
N GLY A 2 26.97 9.06 7.06
CA GLY A 2 25.66 9.39 6.48
C GLY A 2 25.29 8.46 5.32
N GLY A 3 24.52 7.43 5.59
CA GLY A 3 24.02 6.54 4.55
C GLY A 3 22.92 5.58 5.00
N GLU A 4 22.95 5.12 6.25
CA GLU A 4 22.01 4.12 6.76
C GLU A 4 20.99 4.68 7.75
N ASP A 5 21.39 5.63 8.60
CA ASP A 5 20.48 6.23 9.59
C ASP A 5 19.39 7.12 8.95
N LYS A 6 19.72 7.81 7.85
CA LYS A 6 18.77 8.65 7.10
C LYS A 6 17.74 7.84 6.31
N VAL A 7 18.09 6.60 5.93
CA VAL A 7 17.16 5.65 5.28
C VAL A 7 16.11 5.18 6.28
N ARG A 8 16.53 4.87 7.52
CA ARG A 8 15.64 4.48 8.62
C ARG A 8 14.75 5.62 9.11
N ALA A 9 15.20 6.87 9.02
CA ALA A 9 14.45 8.04 9.45
C ALA A 9 13.31 8.46 8.48
N GLY A 10 13.16 7.79 7.32
CA GLY A 10 12.15 8.16 6.32
C GLY A 10 12.43 9.47 5.57
N GLU A 11 13.52 10.18 5.89
CA GLU A 11 13.88 11.49 5.33
C GLU A 11 14.20 11.45 3.83
N ILE A 12 14.63 10.30 3.30
CA ILE A 12 15.07 10.19 1.90
C ILE A 12 13.96 9.91 0.87
N LEU A 13 12.74 9.60 1.29
CA LEU A 13 11.64 9.30 0.37
C LEU A 13 10.72 10.50 0.11
N GLY A 14 10.59 11.43 1.06
CA GLY A 14 9.68 12.58 0.92
C GLY A 14 10.07 13.53 -0.22
N PRO A 15 11.30 14.08 -0.24
CA PRO A 15 11.71 15.02 -1.28
C PRO A 15 11.88 14.33 -2.64
N ALA A 16 12.51 13.15 -2.67
CA ALA A 16 12.79 12.43 -3.91
C ALA A 16 11.52 11.92 -4.61
N LEU A 17 10.52 11.41 -3.87
CA LEU A 17 9.25 11.01 -4.47
C LEU A 17 8.42 12.23 -4.91
N LYS A 18 8.50 13.34 -4.16
CA LYS A 18 7.83 14.59 -4.52
C LYS A 18 8.42 15.20 -5.79
N GLU A 19 9.75 15.17 -5.93
CA GLU A 19 10.44 15.56 -7.15
C GLU A 19 10.04 14.65 -8.32
N VAL A 20 10.08 13.31 -8.17
CA VAL A 20 9.63 12.36 -9.21
C VAL A 20 8.15 12.55 -9.58
N ALA A 21 7.29 12.96 -8.66
CA ALA A 21 5.89 13.24 -8.97
C ALA A 21 5.74 14.52 -9.83
N THR A 22 6.61 15.51 -9.65
CA THR A 22 6.60 16.79 -10.38
C THR A 22 7.46 16.81 -11.66
N THR A 23 8.54 16.05 -11.72
CA THR A 23 9.51 16.04 -12.83
C THR A 23 9.63 14.68 -13.52
N GLY A 24 9.03 13.63 -12.96
CA GLY A 24 9.12 12.27 -13.50
C GLY A 24 8.22 12.00 -14.71
N TRP A 25 7.42 12.99 -15.11
CA TRP A 25 6.61 12.93 -16.32
C TRP A 25 7.06 14.05 -17.25
N HIS A 26 7.45 13.71 -18.48
CA HIS A 26 7.63 14.73 -19.52
C HIS A 26 6.29 15.39 -19.80
N GLU A 27 6.28 16.73 -19.89
CA GLU A 27 5.09 17.49 -20.24
C GLU A 27 4.60 17.06 -21.63
N ARG A 28 3.33 16.66 -21.70
CA ARG A 28 2.74 16.14 -22.94
C ARG A 28 2.43 17.31 -23.85
N GLU A 29 3.28 17.54 -24.85
CA GLU A 29 2.91 18.36 -25.99
C GLU A 29 1.78 17.64 -26.75
N SER A 30 0.54 18.07 -26.54
CA SER A 30 -0.59 17.65 -27.36
C SER A 30 -0.54 18.43 -28.66
N PRO A 31 -0.38 17.79 -29.83
CA PRO A 31 -0.49 18.50 -31.09
C PRO A 31 -1.89 19.12 -31.22
N ASP A 32 -1.98 20.29 -31.84
CA ASP A 32 -3.25 20.93 -32.13
C ASP A 32 -4.07 20.03 -33.07
N VAL A 33 -5.22 19.59 -32.58
CA VAL A 33 -6.06 18.60 -33.25
C VAL A 33 -6.67 19.19 -34.52
N GLU A 34 -6.98 20.49 -34.53
CA GLU A 34 -7.58 21.15 -35.69
C GLU A 34 -6.60 21.26 -36.86
N GLU A 35 -5.34 21.63 -36.57
CA GLU A 35 -4.28 21.69 -37.58
C GLU A 35 -4.02 20.29 -38.17
N PHE A 36 -4.00 19.25 -37.33
CA PHE A 36 -3.82 17.87 -37.77
C PHE A 36 -4.94 17.38 -38.70
N LEU A 37 -6.20 17.70 -38.40
CA LEU A 37 -7.35 17.31 -39.22
C LEU A 37 -7.38 17.96 -40.60
N HIS A 38 -6.70 19.11 -40.77
CA HIS A 38 -6.55 19.77 -42.07
C HIS A 38 -5.39 19.20 -42.91
N THR A 39 -4.55 18.32 -42.36
CA THR A 39 -3.46 17.70 -43.13
C THR A 39 -3.98 16.59 -44.06
N PRO A 40 -3.50 16.52 -45.32
CA PRO A 40 -3.86 15.43 -46.22
C PRO A 40 -3.39 14.08 -45.67
N TYR A 41 -4.27 13.07 -45.71
CA TYR A 41 -3.93 11.72 -45.27
C TYR A 41 -2.79 11.13 -46.10
N THR A 42 -1.70 10.74 -45.45
CA THR A 42 -0.61 9.97 -46.04
C THR A 42 -0.75 8.51 -45.63
N PRO A 43 -0.81 7.56 -46.59
CA PRO A 43 -0.85 6.14 -46.26
C PRO A 43 0.46 5.74 -45.58
N VAL A 44 0.34 5.20 -44.38
CA VAL A 44 1.47 4.66 -43.61
C VAL A 44 1.73 3.23 -44.12
N SER A 45 2.99 2.89 -44.40
CA SER A 45 3.35 1.54 -44.82
C SER A 45 3.16 0.57 -43.64
N ASP A 46 2.69 -0.65 -43.89
CA ASP A 46 2.46 -1.65 -42.83
C ASP A 46 3.78 -2.14 -42.19
N ASP A 47 4.92 -1.92 -42.84
CA ASP A 47 6.24 -2.37 -42.41
C ASP A 47 7.00 -1.32 -41.58
N ASP A 48 6.56 -0.05 -41.60
CA ASP A 48 7.24 1.05 -40.90
C ASP A 48 6.55 1.44 -39.60
N GLU A 49 7.35 1.65 -38.56
CA GLU A 49 6.93 2.22 -37.27
C GLU A 49 6.35 3.63 -37.51
N TYR A 50 5.15 3.90 -36.99
CA TYR A 50 4.38 5.11 -37.29
C TYR A 50 5.24 6.39 -37.16
N PRO A 51 5.32 7.26 -38.18
CA PRO A 51 6.36 8.29 -38.27
C PRO A 51 6.31 9.32 -37.13
N ASP A 52 5.10 9.63 -36.64
CA ASP A 52 4.86 10.55 -35.52
C ASP A 52 4.62 9.84 -34.19
N LEU A 53 4.97 8.55 -34.10
CA LEU A 53 4.96 7.87 -32.81
C LEU A 53 5.97 8.57 -31.91
N LEU A 54 5.47 9.16 -30.82
CA LEU A 54 6.27 9.86 -29.81
C LEU A 54 7.48 9.00 -29.41
N LYS A 55 8.65 9.31 -30.01
CA LYS A 55 9.94 8.65 -29.72
C LYS A 55 10.53 9.08 -28.39
N ALA A 56 9.85 9.99 -27.69
CA ALA A 56 10.14 10.26 -26.28
C ALA A 56 10.13 8.92 -25.55
N GLN A 57 11.17 8.68 -24.75
CA GLN A 57 11.52 7.40 -24.14
C GLN A 57 10.46 6.98 -23.10
N HIS A 58 9.25 6.69 -23.55
CA HIS A 58 8.16 6.22 -22.73
C HIS A 58 8.39 4.74 -22.50
N GLY A 59 8.98 4.44 -21.36
CA GLY A 59 9.33 3.10 -20.98
C GLY A 59 9.58 2.99 -19.48
N PRO A 60 9.69 1.77 -18.96
CA PRO A 60 10.08 1.57 -17.57
C PRO A 60 11.43 2.26 -17.34
N THR A 61 11.58 2.97 -16.22
CA THR A 61 12.85 3.57 -15.81
C THR A 61 13.96 2.51 -15.86
N GLU A 62 15.22 2.91 -16.08
CA GLU A 62 16.36 1.98 -16.12
C GLU A 62 16.41 1.04 -14.90
N ALA A 63 16.00 1.52 -13.72
CA ALA A 63 15.86 0.72 -12.51
C ALA A 63 14.78 -0.37 -12.60
N ALA A 64 13.66 -0.08 -13.27
CA ALA A 64 12.60 -1.04 -13.55
C ALA A 64 13.01 -2.05 -14.62
N LEU A 65 13.70 -1.61 -15.68
CA LEU A 65 14.26 -2.50 -16.72
C LEU A 65 15.26 -3.50 -16.12
N LYS A 66 16.17 -3.04 -15.26
CA LYS A 66 17.15 -3.91 -14.56
C LYS A 66 16.48 -4.98 -13.70
N ARG A 67 15.31 -4.69 -13.14
CA ARG A 67 14.55 -5.62 -12.27
C ARG A 67 13.46 -6.40 -13.02
N GLY A 68 13.16 -6.02 -14.26
CA GLY A 68 12.07 -6.58 -15.06
C GLY A 68 12.27 -8.04 -15.47
N GLY A 69 13.48 -8.57 -15.36
CA GLY A 69 13.75 -10.01 -15.58
C GLY A 69 13.10 -10.92 -14.53
N SER A 70 12.58 -10.37 -13.44
CA SER A 70 11.85 -11.12 -12.42
C SER A 70 10.59 -10.35 -11.98
N PRO A 71 9.39 -10.93 -12.14
CA PRO A 71 8.15 -10.24 -11.77
C PRO A 71 8.11 -9.87 -10.28
N ILE A 72 8.75 -10.68 -9.42
CA ILE A 72 8.83 -10.39 -7.98
C ILE A 72 9.82 -9.27 -7.64
N ALA A 73 10.90 -9.12 -8.42
CA ALA A 73 11.84 -8.01 -8.22
C ALA A 73 11.20 -6.66 -8.61
N LEU A 74 10.33 -6.67 -9.63
CA LEU A 74 9.53 -5.53 -10.02
C LEU A 74 8.49 -5.18 -8.93
N PHE A 75 7.85 -6.18 -8.33
CA PHE A 75 6.96 -5.99 -7.18
C PHE A 75 7.66 -5.27 -6.02
N PHE A 76 8.88 -5.68 -5.65
CA PHE A 76 9.65 -5.03 -4.58
C PHE A 76 10.24 -3.67 -4.97
N LEU A 77 10.28 -3.32 -6.27
CA LEU A 77 10.60 -1.96 -6.70
C LEU A 77 9.47 -0.99 -6.33
N PHE A 78 8.22 -1.40 -6.53
CA PHE A 78 7.04 -0.59 -6.22
C PHE A 78 6.63 -0.66 -4.74
N MET A 79 6.85 -1.82 -4.10
CA MET A 79 6.48 -2.06 -2.71
C MET A 79 7.68 -2.55 -1.91
N PRO A 80 8.53 -1.62 -1.43
CA PRO A 80 9.76 -1.98 -0.74
C PRO A 80 9.49 -2.64 0.61
N VAL A 81 10.42 -3.46 1.08
CA VAL A 81 10.31 -4.20 2.36
C VAL A 81 10.06 -3.26 3.55
N SER A 82 10.64 -2.05 3.54
CA SER A 82 10.43 -1.05 4.59
C SER A 82 8.97 -0.61 4.72
N MET A 83 8.25 -0.50 3.60
CA MET A 83 6.82 -0.19 3.61
C MET A 83 6.04 -1.31 4.31
N TRP A 84 6.37 -2.57 4.01
CA TRP A 84 5.72 -3.73 4.65
C TRP A 84 6.03 -3.83 6.14
N GLN A 85 7.25 -3.49 6.56
CA GLN A 85 7.62 -3.39 7.97
C GLN A 85 6.81 -2.30 8.69
N HIS A 86 6.63 -1.15 8.05
CA HIS A 86 5.79 -0.10 8.62
C HIS A 86 4.31 -0.53 8.73
N ILE A 87 3.77 -1.17 7.69
CA ILE A 87 2.40 -1.72 7.71
C ILE A 87 2.23 -2.74 8.83
N SER A 88 3.22 -3.61 9.05
CA SER A 88 3.15 -4.62 10.12
C SER A 88 3.20 -3.98 11.50
N GLU A 89 4.08 -3.00 11.72
CA GLU A 89 4.14 -2.23 12.97
C GLU A 89 2.81 -1.51 13.25
N CYS A 90 2.27 -0.80 12.27
CA CYS A 90 0.98 -0.11 12.39
C CYS A 90 -0.17 -1.10 12.65
N SER A 91 -0.15 -2.27 12.00
CA SER A 91 -1.18 -3.30 12.19
C SER A 91 -1.12 -3.89 13.61
N ASN A 92 0.09 -4.12 14.12
CA ASN A 92 0.29 -4.58 15.49
C ASN A 92 -0.17 -3.54 16.50
N PHE A 93 0.21 -2.27 16.30
CA PHE A 93 -0.23 -1.16 17.14
C PHE A 93 -1.75 -1.04 17.17
N TYR A 94 -2.40 -1.04 15.99
CA TYR A 94 -3.86 -1.01 15.87
C TYR A 94 -4.51 -2.20 16.58
N MET A 95 -3.95 -3.41 16.44
CA MET A 95 -4.45 -4.58 17.16
C MET A 95 -4.44 -4.30 18.67
N HIS A 96 -3.32 -3.84 19.23
CA HIS A 96 -3.19 -3.54 20.65
C HIS A 96 -4.19 -2.49 21.14
N GLU A 97 -4.37 -1.39 20.41
CA GLU A 97 -5.35 -0.36 20.78
C GLU A 97 -6.81 -0.83 20.75
N GLN A 98 -7.14 -1.76 19.85
CA GLN A 98 -8.52 -2.23 19.68
C GLN A 98 -8.86 -3.42 20.59
N LEU A 99 -7.86 -4.13 21.12
CA LEU A 99 -8.08 -5.34 21.90
C LEU A 99 -8.92 -5.08 23.15
N ASP A 100 -8.56 -4.07 23.95
CA ASP A 100 -9.31 -3.76 25.18
C ASP A 100 -10.76 -3.38 24.88
N LYS A 101 -10.99 -2.54 23.87
CA LYS A 101 -12.34 -2.16 23.42
C LYS A 101 -13.17 -3.37 23.00
N ARG A 102 -12.59 -4.29 22.20
CA ARG A 102 -13.27 -5.51 21.76
C ARG A 102 -13.59 -6.45 22.92
N VAL A 103 -12.69 -6.53 23.90
CA VAL A 103 -12.90 -7.32 25.12
C VAL A 103 -14.05 -6.73 25.95
N ASP A 104 -14.06 -5.42 26.14
CA ASP A 104 -15.11 -4.73 26.88
C ASP A 104 -16.48 -4.88 26.20
N GLU A 105 -16.55 -4.67 24.89
CA GLU A 105 -17.77 -4.89 24.11
C GLU A 105 -18.29 -6.33 24.23
N TYR A 106 -17.40 -7.32 24.22
CA TYR A 106 -17.77 -8.72 24.39
C TYR A 106 -18.39 -8.96 25.76
N PHE A 107 -17.77 -8.46 26.83
CA PHE A 107 -18.32 -8.61 28.18
C PHE A 107 -19.64 -7.87 28.35
N GLN A 108 -19.78 -6.65 27.82
CA GLN A 108 -21.04 -5.90 27.87
C GLN A 108 -22.17 -6.64 27.14
N LYS A 109 -21.91 -7.17 25.94
CA LYS A 109 -22.87 -7.97 25.17
C LYS A 109 -23.27 -9.24 25.93
N LYS A 110 -22.30 -9.90 26.57
CA LYS A 110 -22.55 -11.08 27.40
C LYS A 110 -23.41 -10.75 28.61
N GLU A 111 -23.09 -9.71 29.36
CA GLU A 111 -23.90 -9.27 30.51
C GLU A 111 -25.33 -8.88 30.10
N ALA A 112 -25.50 -8.23 28.96
CA ALA A 112 -26.82 -7.92 28.41
C ALA A 112 -27.61 -9.18 28.03
N LEU A 113 -26.96 -10.17 27.43
CA LEU A 113 -27.56 -11.46 27.10
C LEU A 113 -27.96 -12.22 28.37
N GLU A 114 -27.10 -12.26 29.38
CA GLU A 114 -27.37 -12.91 30.66
C GLU A 114 -28.54 -12.23 31.39
N ARG A 115 -28.61 -10.90 31.38
CA ARG A 115 -29.76 -10.16 31.93
C ARG A 115 -31.06 -10.52 31.22
N ARG A 116 -31.06 -10.59 29.88
CA ARG A 116 -32.23 -11.02 29.10
C ARG A 116 -32.63 -12.47 29.39
N ALA A 117 -31.65 -13.37 29.52
CA ALA A 117 -31.89 -14.77 29.84
C ALA A 117 -32.49 -14.95 31.24
N ARG A 118 -31.99 -14.22 32.24
CA ARG A 118 -32.56 -14.20 33.61
C ARG A 118 -33.98 -13.65 33.61
N ALA A 119 -34.24 -12.56 32.87
CA ALA A 119 -35.59 -12.02 32.72
C ALA A 119 -36.56 -13.01 32.05
N ALA A 120 -36.05 -13.89 31.18
CA ALA A 120 -36.81 -14.98 30.54
C ALA A 120 -36.85 -16.28 31.38
N GLY A 121 -36.39 -16.27 32.64
CA GLY A 121 -36.42 -17.44 33.53
C GLY A 121 -35.40 -18.54 33.21
N LYS A 122 -34.42 -18.30 32.33
CA LYS A 122 -33.36 -19.27 32.02
C LYS A 122 -32.25 -19.22 33.07
N VAL A 123 -31.82 -20.39 33.56
CA VAL A 123 -30.69 -20.51 34.50
C VAL A 123 -29.39 -20.19 33.77
N VAL A 124 -28.74 -19.09 34.16
CA VAL A 124 -27.42 -18.69 33.64
C VAL A 124 -26.35 -19.19 34.61
N THR A 125 -25.53 -20.15 34.18
CA THR A 125 -24.37 -20.60 34.96
C THR A 125 -23.21 -19.59 34.82
N PRO A 126 -22.57 -19.15 35.92
CA PRO A 126 -21.50 -18.17 35.84
C PRO A 126 -20.23 -18.82 35.28
N THR A 127 -19.78 -18.38 34.11
CA THR A 127 -18.43 -18.72 33.62
C THR A 127 -17.40 -17.88 34.37
N LYS A 128 -16.40 -18.51 34.98
CA LYS A 128 -15.33 -17.83 35.73
C LYS A 128 -14.55 -16.88 34.81
N LYS A 129 -14.23 -15.68 35.32
CA LYS A 129 -13.34 -14.72 34.65
C LYS A 129 -11.90 -15.23 34.79
N THR A 130 -11.35 -15.86 33.77
CA THR A 130 -9.92 -16.17 33.70
C THR A 130 -9.23 -15.02 32.99
N LYS A 131 -8.45 -14.22 33.72
CA LYS A 131 -7.63 -13.15 33.14
C LYS A 131 -6.38 -13.80 32.55
N THR A 132 -6.47 -14.24 31.30
CA THR A 132 -5.31 -14.78 30.58
C THR A 132 -4.43 -13.60 30.17
N ALA A 133 -3.24 -13.50 30.76
CA ALA A 133 -2.22 -12.58 30.27
C ALA A 133 -1.79 -13.09 28.88
N VAL A 134 -2.20 -12.38 27.83
CA VAL A 134 -1.77 -12.68 26.46
C VAL A 134 -0.35 -12.14 26.33
N MET A 135 0.63 -13.04 26.40
CA MET A 135 2.01 -12.77 25.98
C MET A 135 1.98 -12.63 24.45
N TYR A 136 2.00 -11.40 23.95
CA TYR A 136 2.04 -11.16 22.51
C TYR A 136 3.40 -11.60 21.96
N GLY A 137 3.40 -12.75 21.29
CA GLY A 137 4.54 -13.29 20.59
C GLY A 137 4.93 -12.38 19.43
N LYS A 138 6.23 -12.06 19.36
CA LYS A 138 6.90 -11.46 18.20
C LYS A 138 6.70 -12.39 16.99
N ILE A 139 5.66 -12.13 16.22
CA ILE A 139 5.53 -12.70 14.89
C ILE A 139 6.06 -11.64 13.95
N PHE A 140 7.17 -11.99 13.28
CA PHE A 140 7.83 -11.21 12.23
C PHE A 140 8.78 -10.07 12.67
N CYS A 141 9.82 -10.40 13.45
CA CYS A 141 11.09 -9.67 13.38
C CYS A 141 12.21 -10.67 13.07
N ARG A 142 12.63 -10.75 11.81
CA ARG A 142 13.94 -11.26 11.42
C ARG A 142 14.52 -10.36 10.35
#